data_AF-A0A6A3IAP8-F1
#
_entry.id   AF-A0A6A3IAP8-F1
#
_cell.length_a   1.000
_cell.length_b   1.000
_cell.length_c   1.000
_cell.angle_alpha   90.00
_cell.angle_beta   90.00
_cell.angle_gamma   90.00
#
_symmetry.space_group_name_H-M   'P 1'
#
loop_
_entity.id
_entity.type
_entity.pdbx_description
1 polymer ?
#
loop_
_entity_poly.entity_id
_entity_poly.type
_entity_poly.pdbx_seq_one_letter_code
_entity_poly.pdbx_strand_id
1 'polypeptide(L)'
;MTDGDFADTMFSPGPATPTRELSPTTAHSLTADDEWVVVGGVGKYRQRQCKVCSLRKQNIGERRNTRFYCSGCCEGNKWVYLCDRVRPEHYPGNSLTCFAIWHSMWRDGKDRPRPRCGRDIQMRAPGKGKLKHRSGDELSGELGDSGNVSGGEEEGSSL
;
A
#
# COMPACT_ATOMS: atom_id res chain seq x y z
N MET A 1 36.89 36.58 -60.10
CA MET A 1 36.19 35.28 -60.11
C MET A 1 37.27 34.22 -60.07
N THR A 2 37.45 33.36 -59.07
CA THR A 2 36.77 33.09 -57.80
C THR A 2 37.77 32.32 -56.95
N ASP A 3 37.82 32.65 -55.67
CA ASP A 3 38.63 32.03 -54.62
C ASP A 3 38.10 30.61 -54.33
N GLY A 4 38.99 29.63 -54.20
CA GLY A 4 38.64 28.22 -53.96
C GLY A 4 39.11 27.78 -52.59
N ASP A 5 38.25 27.93 -51.58
CA ASP A 5 38.53 27.60 -50.18
C ASP A 5 37.68 26.41 -49.69
N PHE A 6 38.42 25.38 -49.24
CA PHE A 6 38.22 24.45 -48.12
C PHE A 6 36.85 23.83 -47.76
N ALA A 7 36.87 22.48 -47.83
CA ALA A 7 36.36 21.50 -46.88
C ALA A 7 34.90 21.60 -46.39
N ASP A 8 34.06 20.70 -46.90
CA ASP A 8 32.81 20.31 -46.25
C ASP A 8 32.77 18.77 -46.07
N THR A 9 33.45 18.30 -45.02
CA THR A 9 33.31 16.94 -44.49
C THR A 9 32.05 16.87 -43.65
N MET A 10 30.90 16.65 -44.30
CA MET A 10 29.65 16.43 -43.58
C MET A 10 29.61 15.03 -42.95
N PHE A 11 29.40 15.05 -41.63
CA PHE A 11 29.28 13.91 -40.73
C PHE A 11 28.19 12.93 -41.20
N SER A 12 28.56 11.65 -41.31
CA SER A 12 27.58 10.56 -41.39
C SER A 12 26.77 10.49 -40.08
N PRO A 13 25.43 10.50 -40.12
CA PRO A 13 24.63 10.21 -38.94
C PRO A 13 24.76 8.71 -38.62
N GLY A 14 25.37 8.41 -37.48
CA GLY A 14 25.38 7.04 -36.92
C GLY A 14 23.97 6.55 -36.60
N PRO A 15 23.76 5.23 -36.48
CA PRO A 15 22.44 4.66 -36.26
C PRO A 15 21.85 5.14 -34.93
N ALA A 16 20.58 5.56 -34.99
CA ALA A 16 19.80 5.99 -33.85
C ALA A 16 19.78 4.88 -32.78
N THR A 17 20.14 5.23 -31.55
CA THR A 17 19.95 4.38 -30.39
C THR A 17 18.45 4.08 -30.22
N PRO A 18 18.07 2.84 -29.84
CA PRO A 18 16.67 2.54 -29.60
C PRO A 18 16.21 3.32 -28.38
N THR A 19 15.38 4.35 -28.61
CA THR A 19 14.56 4.99 -27.60
C THR A 19 13.81 3.88 -26.87
N ARG A 20 14.21 3.64 -25.62
CA ARG A 20 13.50 2.74 -24.71
C ARG A 20 12.14 3.36 -24.45
N GLU A 21 11.17 2.98 -25.28
CA GLU A 21 9.76 3.32 -25.14
C GLU A 21 9.32 2.95 -23.72
N LEU A 22 9.16 3.98 -22.89
CA LEU A 22 8.63 3.85 -21.54
C LEU A 22 7.15 3.50 -21.69
N SER A 23 6.83 2.24 -21.40
CA SER A 23 5.47 1.69 -21.35
C SER A 23 4.51 2.62 -20.58
N PRO A 24 3.20 2.62 -20.88
CA PRO A 24 2.25 3.65 -20.44
C PRO A 24 2.35 3.87 -18.93
N THR A 25 2.83 5.06 -18.57
CA THR A 25 3.02 5.46 -17.18
C THR A 25 1.63 5.56 -16.55
N THR A 26 1.22 4.55 -15.78
CA THR A 26 0.17 4.77 -14.77
C THR A 26 0.58 6.01 -13.99
N ALA A 27 -0.26 7.04 -13.99
CA ALA A 27 0.08 8.31 -13.36
C ALA A 27 0.25 8.08 -11.85
N HIS A 28 1.50 7.97 -11.42
CA HIS A 28 1.84 7.74 -10.02
C HIS A 28 1.76 9.07 -9.28
N SER A 29 0.88 9.17 -8.29
CA SER A 29 0.80 10.31 -7.39
C SER A 29 0.84 9.87 -5.94
N LEU A 30 1.55 10.66 -5.12
CA LEU A 30 1.64 10.41 -3.70
C LEU A 30 0.46 11.07 -2.97
N THR A 31 -0.42 10.27 -2.39
CA THR A 31 -1.66 10.70 -1.73
C THR A 31 -1.56 10.44 -0.22
N ALA A 32 -2.11 11.34 0.60
CA ALA A 32 -2.23 11.13 2.04
C ALA A 32 -3.42 10.18 2.34
N ASP A 33 -3.21 9.25 3.28
CA ASP A 33 -4.26 8.44 3.89
C ASP A 33 -4.81 9.20 5.11
N ASP A 34 -6.06 9.62 5.03
CA ASP A 34 -6.75 10.39 6.07
C ASP A 34 -7.47 9.48 7.08
N GLU A 35 -7.21 8.16 7.06
CA GLU A 35 -7.73 7.24 8.06
C GLU A 35 -7.28 7.64 9.46
N TRP A 36 -8.25 8.05 10.30
CA TRP A 36 -8.03 8.45 11.67
C TRP A 36 -8.31 7.30 12.64
N VAL A 37 -7.45 7.11 13.64
CA VAL A 37 -7.58 6.06 14.66
C VAL A 37 -7.37 6.62 16.07
N VAL A 38 -8.15 6.15 17.04
CA VAL A 38 -7.99 6.48 18.46
C VAL A 38 -7.17 5.38 19.12
N VAL A 39 -6.04 5.76 19.75
CA VAL A 39 -5.16 4.82 20.47
C VAL A 39 -4.85 5.41 21.84
N GLY A 40 -5.34 4.75 22.89
CA GLY A 40 -5.16 5.23 24.27
C GLY A 40 -5.84 6.58 24.53
N GLY A 41 -7.02 6.80 23.96
CA GLY A 41 -7.77 8.06 24.10
C GLY A 41 -7.28 9.22 23.22
N VAL A 42 -6.10 9.10 22.59
CA VAL A 42 -5.56 10.12 21.68
C VAL A 42 -5.84 9.74 20.24
N GLY A 43 -6.49 10.63 19.51
CA GLY A 43 -6.70 10.50 18.07
C GLY A 43 -5.43 10.79 17.28
N LYS A 44 -5.15 9.97 16.26
CA LYS A 44 -4.04 10.17 15.34
C LYS A 44 -4.32 9.57 13.97
N TYR A 45 -3.69 10.13 12.94
CA TYR A 45 -3.68 9.50 11.62
C TYR A 45 -3.01 8.14 11.67
N ARG A 46 -3.60 7.17 10.98
CA ARG A 46 -3.06 5.84 10.88
C ARG A 46 -1.78 5.87 10.07
N GLN A 47 -0.73 5.28 10.63
CA GLN A 47 0.58 5.20 10.01
C GLN A 47 0.84 3.76 9.56
N ARG A 48 1.45 3.59 8.39
CA ARG A 48 1.74 2.28 7.80
C ARG A 48 3.19 2.20 7.35
N GLN A 49 3.74 1.00 7.29
CA GLN A 49 5.16 0.84 6.99
C GLN A 49 5.46 1.21 5.53
N CYS A 50 6.46 2.06 5.34
CA CYS A 50 6.96 2.41 4.02
C CYS A 50 7.65 1.19 3.37
N LYS A 51 7.26 0.81 2.15
CA LYS A 51 7.78 -0.39 1.49
C LYS A 51 9.28 -0.34 1.23
N VAL A 52 9.77 0.80 0.74
CA VAL A 52 11.21 0.99 0.50
C VAL A 52 12.02 0.91 1.79
N CYS A 53 11.54 1.59 2.84
CA CYS A 53 12.22 1.56 4.13
C CYS A 53 12.21 0.16 4.75
N SER A 54 11.11 -0.58 4.62
CA SER A 54 11.02 -1.95 5.15
C SER A 54 11.97 -2.92 4.46
N LEU A 55 12.25 -2.74 3.16
CA LEU A 55 13.23 -3.55 2.43
C LEU A 55 14.68 -3.17 2.73
N ARG A 56 14.94 -1.88 3.02
CA ARG A 56 16.29 -1.33 3.19
C ARG A 56 16.70 -1.13 4.65
N LYS A 57 15.83 -1.41 5.62
CA LYS A 57 16.15 -1.39 7.06
C LYS A 57 17.38 -2.26 7.36
N GLN A 58 18.17 -1.83 8.33
CA GLN A 58 19.40 -2.56 8.70
C GLN A 58 19.10 -3.59 9.80
N ASN A 59 18.18 -3.26 10.70
CA ASN A 59 17.89 -4.08 11.88
C ASN A 59 16.47 -4.65 11.87
N ILE A 60 16.32 -5.87 12.39
CA ILE A 60 15.00 -6.46 12.63
C ILE A 60 14.29 -5.62 13.70
N GLY A 61 13.04 -5.25 13.44
CA GLY A 61 12.24 -4.39 14.33
C GLY A 61 12.29 -2.90 13.98
N GLU A 62 13.25 -2.45 13.17
CA GLU A 62 13.24 -1.07 12.66
C GLU A 62 12.00 -0.86 11.78
N ARG A 63 11.23 0.19 12.11
CA ARG A 63 10.01 0.55 11.39
C ARG A 63 10.04 2.03 11.05
N ARG A 64 9.86 2.34 9.77
CA ARG A 64 9.63 3.71 9.30
C ARG A 64 8.24 3.76 8.71
N ASN A 65 7.37 4.50 9.39
CA ASN A 65 5.98 4.59 9.00
C ASN A 65 5.72 5.87 8.19
N THR A 66 4.63 5.83 7.43
CA THR A 66 4.13 6.93 6.62
C THR A 66 2.61 6.85 6.53
N ARG A 67 1.97 8.01 6.34
CA ARG A 67 0.56 8.09 5.95
C ARG A 67 0.36 8.13 4.44
N PHE A 68 1.44 8.24 3.67
CA PHE A 68 1.33 8.46 2.23
C PHE A 68 1.37 7.14 1.46
N TYR A 69 0.56 7.05 0.41
CA TYR A 69 0.52 5.91 -0.52
C TYR A 69 0.56 6.40 -1.96
N CYS A 70 0.96 5.51 -2.87
CA CYS A 70 0.89 5.80 -4.30
C CYS A 70 -0.44 5.33 -4.87
N SER A 71 -1.27 6.26 -5.37
CA SER A 71 -2.57 5.98 -5.98
C SER A 71 -2.45 5.06 -7.20
N GLY A 72 -1.43 5.28 -8.04
CA GLY A 72 -1.16 4.50 -9.25
C GLY A 72 -0.67 3.07 -8.99
N CYS A 73 -0.08 2.79 -7.82
CA CYS A 73 0.32 1.43 -7.44
C CYS A 73 -0.71 0.69 -6.58
N CYS A 74 -1.74 1.37 -6.10
CA CYS A 74 -2.77 0.77 -5.27
C CYS A 74 -3.87 0.15 -6.15
N GLU A 75 -3.86 -1.17 -6.31
CA GLU A 75 -4.87 -1.91 -7.08
C GLU A 75 -5.56 -2.97 -6.23
N GLY A 76 -6.88 -2.85 -6.10
CA GLY A 76 -7.72 -3.75 -5.30
C GLY A 76 -7.24 -3.85 -3.84
N ASN A 77 -6.81 -5.04 -3.44
CA ASN A 77 -6.33 -5.32 -2.08
C ASN A 77 -4.82 -5.06 -1.89
N LYS A 78 -4.12 -4.53 -2.90
CA LYS A 78 -2.69 -4.24 -2.84
C LYS A 78 -2.48 -2.75 -2.64
N TRP A 79 -1.86 -2.38 -1.51
CA TRP A 79 -1.59 -0.98 -1.19
C TRP A 79 -0.10 -0.72 -0.96
N VAL A 80 0.37 0.39 -1.52
CA VAL A 80 1.79 0.75 -1.60
C VAL A 80 2.04 2.05 -0.87
N TYR A 81 2.41 1.92 0.39
CA TYR A 81 2.76 3.05 1.24
C TYR A 81 4.23 3.44 1.05
N LEU A 82 4.47 4.70 0.70
CA LEU A 82 5.78 5.26 0.35
C LEU A 82 5.92 6.61 1.05
N CYS A 83 7.08 6.89 1.65
CA CYS A 83 7.33 8.21 2.24
C CYS A 83 8.09 9.11 1.26
N ASP A 84 7.81 10.41 1.28
CA ASP A 84 8.54 11.39 0.48
C ASP A 84 9.83 11.88 1.13
N ARG A 85 10.60 10.96 1.72
CA ARG A 85 11.88 11.31 2.38
C ARG A 85 13.04 10.79 1.55
N VAL A 86 14.02 11.65 1.32
CA VAL A 86 15.31 11.28 0.71
C VAL A 86 16.01 10.24 1.58
N ARG A 87 16.72 9.31 0.93
CA ARG A 87 17.48 8.24 1.58
C ARG A 87 18.92 8.22 1.07
N PRO A 88 19.79 9.08 1.62
CA PRO A 88 21.20 9.13 1.23
C PRO A 88 21.95 7.87 1.69
N GLU A 89 21.62 7.35 2.88
CA GLU A 89 22.27 6.17 3.46
C GLU A 89 22.14 4.89 2.61
N HIS A 90 21.09 4.76 1.83
CA HIS A 90 20.84 3.52 1.08
C HIS A 90 21.49 3.50 -0.29
N TYR A 91 21.93 4.65 -0.79
CA TYR A 91 22.44 4.87 -2.13
C TYR A 91 23.41 6.07 -2.09
N PRO A 92 24.74 5.84 -2.16
CA PRO A 92 25.70 6.94 -2.13
C PRO A 92 25.46 7.88 -3.32
N GLY A 93 25.41 9.19 -3.06
CA GLY A 93 25.10 10.22 -4.07
C GLY A 93 23.60 10.39 -4.40
N ASN A 94 22.70 9.80 -3.63
CA ASN A 94 21.27 9.77 -3.94
C ASN A 94 20.46 10.94 -3.38
N SER A 95 19.74 11.63 -4.27
CA SER A 95 18.71 12.62 -3.96
C SER A 95 17.28 12.07 -4.04
N LEU A 96 17.10 10.78 -4.33
CA LEU A 96 15.78 10.20 -4.55
C LEU A 96 15.02 9.93 -3.25
N THR A 97 13.73 10.27 -3.24
CA THR A 97 12.78 9.93 -2.18
C THR A 97 12.36 8.47 -2.28
N CYS A 98 11.75 7.89 -1.23
CA CYS A 98 11.26 6.51 -1.33
C CYS A 98 10.18 6.35 -2.41
N PHE A 99 9.43 7.41 -2.73
CA PHE A 99 8.51 7.40 -3.87
C PHE A 99 9.30 7.19 -5.18
N ALA A 100 10.29 8.03 -5.45
CA ALA A 100 11.11 7.92 -6.66
C ALA A 100 11.91 6.61 -6.74
N ILE A 101 12.45 6.10 -5.61
CA ILE A 101 13.15 4.80 -5.59
C ILE A 101 12.20 3.67 -6.01
N TRP A 102 10.97 3.66 -5.50
CA TRP A 102 10.00 2.60 -5.82
C TRP A 102 9.66 2.57 -7.31
N HIS A 103 9.38 3.73 -7.89
CA HIS A 103 8.94 3.84 -9.28
C HIS A 103 10.11 3.70 -10.27
N SER A 104 11.17 4.49 -10.09
CA SER A 104 12.26 4.57 -11.07
C SER A 104 13.25 3.43 -10.92
N MET A 105 13.71 3.15 -9.69
CA MET A 105 14.77 2.14 -9.47
C MET A 105 14.22 0.72 -9.42
N TRP A 106 13.01 0.54 -8.88
CA TRP A 106 12.42 -0.79 -8.69
C TRP A 106 11.31 -1.10 -9.69
N ARG A 107 11.11 -0.27 -10.73
CA ARG A 107 10.08 -0.46 -11.78
C ARG A 107 8.71 -0.79 -11.18
N ASP A 108 8.18 0.12 -10.36
CA ASP A 108 6.91 -0.04 -9.61
C ASP A 108 6.90 -1.26 -8.66
N GLY A 109 8.07 -1.62 -8.16
CA GLY A 109 8.28 -2.74 -7.25
C GLY A 109 8.48 -4.10 -7.93
N LYS A 110 8.56 -4.17 -9.26
CA LYS A 110 8.86 -5.40 -10.01
C LYS A 110 10.32 -5.87 -9.80
N ASP A 111 11.25 -4.93 -9.65
CA ASP A 111 12.69 -5.17 -9.49
C ASP A 111 13.20 -4.88 -8.09
N ARG A 112 12.33 -5.01 -7.09
CA ARG A 112 12.72 -4.71 -5.72
C ARG A 112 13.82 -5.67 -5.24
N PRO A 113 14.85 -5.16 -4.54
CA PRO A 113 15.89 -6.01 -3.98
C PRO A 113 15.33 -6.91 -2.88
N ARG A 114 16.01 -8.02 -2.61
CA ARG A 114 15.72 -8.83 -1.43
C ARG A 114 15.91 -8.00 -0.15
N PRO A 115 15.08 -8.23 0.89
CA PRO A 115 15.24 -7.57 2.17
C PRO A 115 16.65 -7.79 2.73
N ARG A 116 17.26 -6.75 3.31
CA ARG A 116 18.56 -6.89 4.00
C ARG A 116 18.45 -7.75 5.25
N CYS A 117 17.32 -7.64 5.96
CA CYS A 117 17.03 -8.45 7.14
C CYS A 117 15.51 -8.66 7.33
N GLY A 118 15.16 -9.75 8.01
CA GLY A 118 13.78 -10.11 8.31
C GLY A 118 12.97 -10.59 7.08
N ARG A 119 11.64 -10.46 7.17
CA ARG A 119 10.70 -10.96 6.16
C ARG A 119 10.51 -9.97 5.00
N ASP A 120 10.10 -10.50 3.85
CA ASP A 120 9.74 -9.71 2.68
C ASP A 120 8.49 -8.84 2.90
N ILE A 121 8.37 -7.78 2.10
CA ILE A 121 7.27 -6.83 2.18
C ILE A 121 5.97 -7.42 1.63
N GLN A 122 4.88 -7.08 2.32
CA GLN A 122 3.54 -7.47 1.93
C GLN A 122 2.76 -6.24 1.43
N MET A 123 2.11 -6.38 0.29
CA MET A 123 1.26 -5.36 -0.34
C MET A 123 -0.18 -5.56 0.14
N ARG A 124 -0.45 -5.28 1.42
CA ARG A 124 -1.78 -5.46 2.01
C ARG A 124 -2.53 -4.15 2.06
N ALA A 125 -3.80 -4.19 1.67
CA ALA A 125 -4.75 -3.12 1.89
C ALA A 125 -4.89 -2.77 3.38
N PRO A 126 -5.37 -1.55 3.69
CA PRO A 126 -6.06 -1.28 4.94
C PRO A 126 -7.04 -2.42 5.23
N GLY A 127 -6.75 -3.23 6.25
CA GLY A 127 -7.72 -4.20 6.73
C GLY A 127 -8.97 -3.41 7.10
N LYS A 128 -10.10 -3.71 6.45
CA LYS A 128 -11.40 -3.16 6.80
C LYS A 128 -11.57 -3.42 8.30
N GLY A 129 -11.49 -2.38 9.12
CA GLY A 129 -11.77 -2.50 10.53
C GLY A 129 -13.16 -3.12 10.65
N LYS A 130 -13.29 -4.26 11.33
CA LYS A 130 -14.61 -4.66 11.81
C LYS A 130 -15.04 -3.55 12.77
N LEU A 131 -15.90 -2.64 12.30
CA LEU A 131 -16.73 -1.85 13.18
C LEU A 131 -17.47 -2.86 14.04
N LYS A 132 -17.00 -3.03 15.28
CA LYS A 132 -17.71 -3.83 16.28
C LYS A 132 -18.93 -3.00 16.64
N HIS A 133 -20.03 -3.23 15.93
CA HIS A 133 -21.35 -2.80 16.37
C HIS A 133 -21.57 -3.49 17.72
N ARG A 134 -21.25 -2.79 18.83
CA ARG A 134 -21.80 -3.15 20.13
C ARG A 134 -23.03 -2.28 20.29
N SER A 135 -24.10 -2.66 19.61
CA SER A 135 -25.43 -2.48 20.15
C SER A 135 -25.46 -3.26 21.48
N GLY A 136 -25.65 -2.52 22.55
CA GLY A 136 -25.98 -3.02 23.88
C GLY A 136 -26.88 -1.93 24.46
N ASP A 137 -28.08 -1.78 23.88
CA ASP A 137 -29.31 -2.39 24.40
C ASP A 137 -29.63 -1.85 25.80
N GLU A 138 -30.39 -0.77 25.76
CA GLU A 138 -31.15 -0.16 26.83
C GLU A 138 -32.07 -1.24 27.44
N LEU A 139 -31.75 -1.70 28.65
CA LEU A 139 -32.66 -2.56 29.41
C LEU A 139 -33.74 -1.68 30.07
N SER A 140 -34.92 -1.59 29.46
CA SER A 140 -36.16 -1.26 30.18
C SER A 140 -37.39 -1.87 29.53
N GLY A 141 -38.06 -2.78 30.24
CA GLY A 141 -39.42 -3.30 29.96
C GLY A 141 -39.52 -4.17 28.70
N GLU A 142 -40.33 -5.22 28.60
CA GLU A 142 -41.47 -5.68 29.39
C GLU A 142 -41.69 -7.17 29.12
N LEU A 143 -42.60 -7.71 29.92
CA LEU A 143 -43.04 -9.08 30.11
C LEU A 143 -43.49 -9.80 28.82
N GLY A 144 -43.23 -11.11 28.77
CA GLY A 144 -43.78 -12.03 27.76
C GLY A 144 -43.87 -13.44 28.33
N ASP A 145 -44.92 -13.69 29.11
CA ASP A 145 -45.40 -14.99 29.56
C ASP A 145 -45.84 -15.84 28.36
N SER A 146 -45.41 -17.10 28.30
CA SER A 146 -46.00 -18.12 27.43
C SER A 146 -45.67 -19.50 28.01
N GLY A 147 -46.59 -19.98 28.85
CA GLY A 147 -46.62 -21.36 29.32
C GLY A 147 -46.76 -22.35 28.15
N ASN A 148 -45.91 -23.37 28.16
CA ASN A 148 -46.06 -24.54 27.31
C ASN A 148 -46.87 -25.60 28.07
N VAL A 149 -48.14 -25.79 27.71
CA VAL A 149 -48.91 -26.98 28.09
C VAL A 149 -48.99 -27.86 26.85
N SER A 150 -48.33 -29.02 26.90
CA SER A 150 -48.51 -30.07 25.89
C SER A 150 -49.40 -31.14 26.51
N GLY A 151 -50.64 -31.22 26.01
CA GLY A 151 -51.61 -32.26 26.34
C GLY A 151 -51.46 -33.49 25.45
N GLY A 152 -51.94 -34.63 25.96
CA GLY A 152 -52.02 -35.91 25.27
C GLY A 152 -52.42 -37.05 26.19
N GLU A 153 -53.64 -37.00 26.73
CA GLU A 153 -54.47 -38.18 27.05
C GLU A 153 -54.98 -38.78 25.72
N GLU A 154 -55.28 -40.07 25.52
CA GLU A 154 -56.17 -41.02 26.21
C GLU A 154 -55.98 -42.40 25.53
N GLU A 155 -55.66 -43.50 26.22
CA GLU A 155 -56.55 -44.50 26.86
C GLU A 155 -57.46 -45.34 25.92
N GLY A 156 -57.29 -46.67 26.03
CA GLY A 156 -58.29 -47.72 25.75
C GLY A 156 -58.12 -48.50 24.43
N SER A 157 -58.34 -49.81 24.33
CA SER A 157 -58.65 -50.88 25.29
C SER A 157 -58.64 -52.23 24.53
N SER A 158 -58.31 -53.32 25.24
CA SER A 158 -58.78 -54.72 25.09
C SER A 158 -58.63 -55.50 23.76
N LEU A 159 -57.93 -56.64 23.80
CA LEU A 159 -58.47 -58.01 23.91
C LEU A 159 -57.35 -59.02 24.23
#